data_AF-A0A2W5YCW1-F1
#
_entry.id   AF-A0A2W5YCW1-F1
#
_cell.length_a   1.000
_cell.length_b   1.000
_cell.length_c   1.000
_cell.angle_alpha   90.00
_cell.angle_beta   90.00
_cell.angle_gamma   90.00
#
_symmetry.space_group_name_H-M   'P 1'
#
loop_
_entity.id
_entity.type
_entity.pdbx_description
1 polymer ?
#
loop_
_entity_poly.entity_id
_entity_poly.type
_entity_poly.pdbx_seq_one_letter_code
_entity_poly.pdbx_strand_id
1 'polypeptide(L)'
;MVRKLGASAAAADFGFLSETARETLKLRILDAVGCAIGALGSQLLKSVRNEVREMGGRPLCTLVGGGRTAPDRAAFFNGAAVRYLDFNDSYLAPSETCHPSDNLAPVLAAGEYAAANGRDLLTALSVAYQVQCRLSDVAPVRAHGFDHVTQGAYAAAAGVARALGLDAVATAHAISPEAAREPQLEPVSVKWRWTRLCLVNQRWTSSV
;
A
#
# COMPACT_ATOMS: atom_id res chain seq x y z
N MET A 1 5.94 -19.84 -4.35
CA MET A 1 6.17 -18.41 -4.68
C MET A 1 6.00 -17.50 -3.47
N VAL A 2 4.86 -17.55 -2.78
CA VAL A 2 4.55 -16.68 -1.62
C VAL A 2 5.60 -16.72 -0.50
N ARG A 3 6.20 -17.88 -0.19
CA ARG A 3 7.30 -17.98 0.80
C ARG A 3 8.52 -17.13 0.44
N LYS A 4 8.90 -17.05 -0.84
CA LYS A 4 10.04 -16.21 -1.29
C LYS A 4 9.69 -14.73 -1.19
N LEU A 5 8.46 -14.38 -1.51
CA LEU A 5 7.96 -13.01 -1.36
C LEU A 5 7.92 -12.61 0.11
N GLY A 6 7.39 -13.47 0.99
CA GLY A 6 7.35 -13.24 2.42
C GLY A 6 8.73 -13.10 3.05
N ALA A 7 9.68 -13.96 2.68
CA ALA A 7 11.07 -13.83 3.13
C ALA A 7 11.72 -12.51 2.67
N SER A 8 11.46 -12.09 1.43
CA SER A 8 12.02 -10.84 0.92
C SER A 8 11.39 -9.60 1.54
N ALA A 9 10.08 -9.61 1.76
CA ALA A 9 9.37 -8.54 2.44
C ALA A 9 9.86 -8.40 3.89
N ALA A 10 9.98 -9.51 4.63
CA ALA A 10 10.48 -9.52 6.00
C ALA A 10 11.95 -9.04 6.11
N ALA A 11 12.78 -9.37 5.12
CA ALA A 11 14.19 -8.97 5.06
C ALA A 11 14.42 -7.55 4.50
N ALA A 12 13.37 -6.82 4.14
CA ALA A 12 13.52 -5.48 3.57
C ALA A 12 14.12 -4.51 4.59
N ASP A 13 15.10 -3.73 4.14
CA ASP A 13 15.84 -2.79 4.97
C ASP A 13 15.97 -1.43 4.29
N PHE A 14 15.96 -0.37 5.09
CA PHE A 14 16.09 1.01 4.61
C PHE A 14 17.39 1.25 3.85
N GLY A 15 18.47 0.56 4.23
CA GLY A 15 19.78 0.60 3.60
C GLY A 15 19.78 0.11 2.15
N PHE A 16 18.83 -0.74 1.77
CA PHE A 16 18.69 -1.22 0.38
C PHE A 16 17.95 -0.24 -0.53
N LEU A 17 17.29 0.79 0.02
CA LEU A 17 16.64 1.83 -0.77
C LEU A 17 17.68 2.81 -1.31
N SER A 18 17.68 3.04 -2.61
CA SER A 18 18.47 4.10 -3.23
C SER A 18 18.03 5.48 -2.73
N GLU A 19 18.90 6.47 -2.84
CA GLU A 19 18.56 7.85 -2.47
C GLU A 19 17.36 8.37 -3.26
N THR A 20 17.33 8.16 -4.57
CA THR A 20 16.19 8.50 -5.43
C THR A 20 14.89 7.84 -4.98
N ALA A 21 14.95 6.56 -4.57
CA ALA A 21 13.78 5.85 -4.06
C ALA A 21 13.24 6.48 -2.78
N ARG A 22 14.14 6.84 -1.84
CA ARG A 22 13.77 7.50 -0.59
C ARG A 22 13.11 8.84 -0.84
N GLU A 23 13.69 9.67 -1.72
CA GLU A 23 13.11 10.98 -2.05
C GLU A 23 11.77 10.85 -2.77
N THR A 24 11.66 9.91 -3.71
CA THR A 24 10.40 9.68 -4.43
C THR A 24 9.30 9.22 -3.48
N LEU A 25 9.59 8.28 -2.57
CA LEU A 25 8.60 7.82 -1.59
C LEU A 25 8.12 8.94 -0.66
N LYS A 26 9.02 9.84 -0.22
CA LYS A 26 8.61 11.01 0.57
C LYS A 26 7.65 11.92 -0.20
N LEU A 27 7.91 12.14 -1.49
CA LEU A 27 7.01 12.92 -2.36
C LEU A 27 5.67 12.22 -2.54
N ARG A 28 5.63 10.89 -2.69
CA ARG A 28 4.37 10.13 -2.79
C ARG A 28 3.57 10.15 -1.50
N ILE A 29 4.25 10.11 -0.34
CA ILE A 29 3.59 10.30 0.96
C ILE A 29 2.96 11.70 1.03
N LEU A 30 3.70 12.74 0.63
CA LEU A 30 3.20 14.11 0.63
C LEU A 30 1.97 14.27 -0.29
N ASP A 31 2.04 13.72 -1.49
CA ASP A 31 0.94 13.70 -2.47
C ASP A 31 -0.33 13.02 -1.93
N ALA A 32 -0.19 11.81 -1.39
CA ALA A 32 -1.29 11.04 -0.84
C ALA A 32 -1.92 11.72 0.39
N VAL A 33 -1.10 12.31 1.27
CA VAL A 33 -1.60 13.11 2.41
C VAL A 33 -2.33 14.36 1.92
N GLY A 34 -1.82 15.01 0.86
CA GLY A 34 -2.49 16.13 0.20
C GLY A 34 -3.89 15.76 -0.32
N CYS A 35 -4.00 14.61 -1.00
CA CYS A 35 -5.28 14.06 -1.46
C CYS A 35 -6.24 13.80 -0.28
N ALA A 36 -5.74 13.18 0.78
CA ALA A 36 -6.53 12.89 1.98
C ALA A 36 -7.05 14.17 2.67
N ILE A 37 -6.23 15.22 2.75
CA ILE A 37 -6.65 16.52 3.29
C ILE A 37 -7.71 17.16 2.39
N GLY A 38 -7.51 17.14 1.07
CA GLY A 38 -8.48 17.67 0.10
C GLY A 38 -9.83 16.96 0.15
N ALA A 39 -9.86 15.69 0.56
CA ALA A 39 -11.08 14.90 0.69
C ALA A 39 -11.90 15.18 1.97
N LEU A 40 -11.34 15.85 2.99
CA LEU A 40 -11.97 15.98 4.32
C LEU A 40 -13.34 16.67 4.31
N GLY A 41 -13.61 17.52 3.33
CA GLY A 41 -14.89 18.22 3.19
C GLY A 41 -16.04 17.37 2.65
N SER A 42 -15.75 16.18 2.10
CA SER A 42 -16.73 15.39 1.36
C SER A 42 -17.80 14.73 2.25
N GLN A 43 -18.98 14.50 1.67
CA GLN A 43 -20.07 13.79 2.36
C GLN A 43 -19.74 12.32 2.60
N LEU A 44 -18.99 11.70 1.68
CA LEU A 44 -18.51 10.32 1.85
C LEU A 44 -17.62 10.22 3.11
N LEU A 45 -16.60 11.08 3.23
CA LEU A 45 -15.67 11.00 4.37
C LEU A 45 -16.33 11.34 5.70
N LYS A 46 -17.34 12.22 5.71
CA LYS A 46 -18.17 12.45 6.90
C LYS A 46 -18.94 11.19 7.31
N SER A 47 -19.49 10.47 6.34
CA SER A 47 -20.23 9.21 6.58
C SER A 47 -19.29 8.12 7.11
N VAL A 48 -18.14 7.91 6.45
CA VAL A 48 -17.11 6.94 6.90
C VAL A 48 -16.60 7.30 8.29
N ARG A 49 -16.42 8.60 8.61
CA ARG A 49 -16.03 9.03 9.96
C ARG A 49 -17.07 8.67 11.01
N ASN A 50 -18.36 8.82 10.70
CA ASN A 50 -19.43 8.47 11.62
C ASN A 50 -19.47 6.95 11.86
N GLU A 51 -19.35 6.16 10.79
CA GLU A 51 -19.30 4.69 10.87
C GLU A 51 -18.12 4.21 11.72
N VAL A 52 -16.91 4.74 11.47
CA VAL A 52 -15.71 4.42 12.26
C VAL A 52 -15.86 4.79 13.74
N ARG A 53 -16.57 5.88 14.05
CA ARG A 53 -16.87 6.28 15.44
C ARG A 53 -17.88 5.34 16.09
N GLU A 54 -18.94 4.97 15.38
CA GLU A 54 -19.99 4.06 15.85
C GLU A 54 -19.44 2.67 16.16
N MET A 55 -18.57 2.14 15.28
CA MET A 55 -17.92 0.86 15.51
C MET A 55 -16.92 0.86 16.69
N GLY A 56 -16.50 2.03 17.18
CA GLY A 56 -15.65 2.19 18.35
C GLY A 56 -14.24 1.59 18.20
N GLY A 57 -13.67 1.12 19.32
CA GLY A 57 -12.34 0.52 19.39
C GLY A 57 -11.32 1.37 20.17
N ARG A 58 -10.15 0.78 20.46
CA ARG A 58 -9.09 1.47 21.20
C ARG A 58 -8.44 2.55 20.31
N PRO A 59 -8.22 3.78 20.81
CA PRO A 59 -7.69 4.89 20.01
C PRO A 59 -6.17 4.79 19.83
N LEU A 60 -5.73 3.83 19.02
CA LEU A 60 -4.32 3.47 18.85
C LEU A 60 -3.68 4.13 17.62
N CYS A 61 -4.48 4.46 16.60
CA CYS A 61 -4.01 5.05 15.35
C CYS A 61 -4.77 6.33 15.01
N THR A 62 -4.12 7.25 14.32
CA THR A 62 -4.62 8.57 13.94
C THR A 62 -5.42 8.57 12.65
N LEU A 63 -6.38 9.49 12.58
CA LEU A 63 -7.14 9.81 11.38
C LEU A 63 -6.62 11.11 10.77
N VAL A 64 -6.51 11.17 9.44
CA VAL A 64 -6.30 12.43 8.73
C VAL A 64 -7.46 13.39 9.05
N GLY A 65 -7.14 14.64 9.35
CA GLY A 65 -8.12 15.63 9.83
C GLY A 65 -8.52 15.46 11.32
N GLY A 66 -7.83 14.60 12.07
CA GLY A 66 -7.92 14.52 13.54
C GLY A 66 -8.80 13.40 14.08
N GLY A 67 -8.53 13.06 15.35
CA GLY A 67 -9.12 11.92 16.05
C GLY A 67 -8.25 10.66 15.98
N ARG A 68 -8.63 9.65 16.77
CA ARG A 68 -7.96 8.34 16.82
C ARG A 68 -8.97 7.20 16.91
N THR A 69 -8.60 6.03 16.42
CA THR A 69 -9.43 4.81 16.45
C THR A 69 -8.55 3.55 16.40
N ALA A 70 -9.16 2.38 16.25
CA ALA A 70 -8.45 1.11 16.06
C ALA A 70 -7.67 1.08 14.72
N PRO A 71 -6.57 0.32 14.61
CA PRO A 71 -5.69 0.35 13.44
C PRO A 71 -6.37 0.05 12.10
N ASP A 72 -7.22 -0.98 12.07
CA ASP A 72 -8.00 -1.40 10.91
C ASP A 72 -8.96 -0.29 10.42
N ARG A 73 -9.63 0.39 11.37
CA ARG A 73 -10.53 1.50 11.06
C ARG A 73 -9.78 2.77 10.64
N ALA A 74 -8.60 3.01 11.19
CA ALA A 74 -7.74 4.10 10.76
C ALA A 74 -7.22 3.88 9.34
N ALA A 75 -6.81 2.65 9.00
CA ALA A 75 -6.47 2.25 7.64
C ALA A 75 -7.63 2.48 6.67
N PHE A 76 -8.85 2.05 7.04
CA PHE A 76 -10.04 2.23 6.22
C PHE A 76 -10.37 3.70 5.97
N PHE A 77 -10.49 4.51 7.03
CA PHE A 77 -10.80 5.94 6.90
C PHE A 77 -9.74 6.70 6.11
N ASN A 78 -8.46 6.51 6.44
CA ASN A 78 -7.37 7.19 5.75
C ASN A 78 -7.24 6.73 4.29
N GLY A 79 -7.52 5.45 4.00
CA GLY A 79 -7.50 4.91 2.64
C GLY A 79 -8.62 5.50 1.80
N ALA A 80 -9.83 5.57 2.34
CA ALA A 80 -10.94 6.28 1.71
C ALA A 80 -10.59 7.75 1.43
N ALA A 81 -9.91 8.43 2.37
CA ALA A 81 -9.50 9.82 2.20
C ALA A 81 -8.48 9.99 1.07
N VAL A 82 -7.43 9.16 1.04
CA VAL A 82 -6.40 9.18 -0.02
C VAL A 82 -7.05 8.96 -1.39
N ARG A 83 -7.93 7.97 -1.51
CA ARG A 83 -8.49 7.53 -2.78
C ARG A 83 -9.62 8.42 -3.31
N TYR A 84 -10.31 9.15 -2.43
CA TYR A 84 -11.57 9.83 -2.73
C TYR A 84 -11.51 10.78 -3.94
N LEU A 85 -10.43 11.55 -4.06
CA LEU A 85 -10.28 12.53 -5.15
C LEU A 85 -9.78 11.91 -6.45
N ASP A 86 -9.28 10.67 -6.42
CA ASP A 86 -8.64 10.00 -7.56
C ASP A 86 -7.46 10.79 -8.15
N PHE A 87 -6.78 11.58 -7.30
CA PHE A 87 -5.66 12.46 -7.68
C PHE A 87 -4.29 11.93 -7.22
N ASN A 88 -4.28 10.81 -6.51
CA ASN A 88 -3.08 10.20 -6.00
C ASN A 88 -2.29 9.47 -7.12
N ASP A 89 -1.02 9.19 -6.83
CA ASP A 89 -0.09 8.66 -7.84
C ASP A 89 -0.60 7.48 -8.67
N SER A 90 -0.05 7.35 -9.89
CA SER A 90 -0.34 6.23 -10.77
C SER A 90 0.95 5.60 -11.28
N TYR A 91 0.97 4.27 -11.35
CA TYR A 91 1.98 3.49 -12.03
C TYR A 91 1.40 2.90 -13.31
N LEU A 92 2.00 3.25 -14.44
CA LEU A 92 1.59 2.82 -15.77
C LEU A 92 2.44 1.62 -16.20
N ALA A 93 1.93 0.41 -15.97
CA ALA A 93 2.52 -0.81 -16.52
C ALA A 93 2.08 -0.98 -17.99
N PRO A 94 2.74 -1.85 -18.78
CA PRO A 94 2.42 -2.00 -20.20
C PRO A 94 0.96 -2.39 -20.53
N SER A 95 0.28 -3.08 -19.60
CA SER A 95 -1.08 -3.59 -19.78
C SER A 95 -1.96 -3.45 -18.53
N GLU A 96 -1.52 -2.64 -17.57
CA GLU A 96 -2.18 -2.46 -16.28
C GLU A 96 -1.86 -1.06 -15.74
N THR A 97 -2.76 -0.50 -14.94
CA THR A 97 -2.49 0.73 -14.19
C THR A 97 -2.86 0.48 -12.75
N CYS A 98 -2.04 0.96 -11.82
CA CYS A 98 -2.37 0.93 -10.41
C CYS A 98 -2.05 2.23 -9.70
N HIS A 99 -2.57 2.40 -8.49
CA HIS A 99 -2.28 3.51 -7.58
C HIS A 99 -1.51 3.02 -6.35
N PRO A 100 -0.16 2.91 -6.41
CA PRO A 100 0.63 2.37 -5.30
C PRO A 100 0.47 3.13 -3.98
N SER A 101 0.18 4.43 -4.03
CA SER A 101 -0.07 5.27 -2.85
C SER A 101 -1.30 4.87 -2.04
N ASP A 102 -2.22 4.06 -2.60
CA ASP A 102 -3.34 3.49 -1.85
C ASP A 102 -2.86 2.65 -0.65
N ASN A 103 -1.63 2.10 -0.71
CA ASN A 103 -1.03 1.35 0.39
C ASN A 103 -0.57 2.23 1.56
N LEU A 104 -0.53 3.57 1.42
CA LEU A 104 -0.06 4.45 2.48
C LEU A 104 -0.91 4.28 3.75
N ALA A 105 -2.23 4.30 3.61
CA ALA A 105 -3.14 4.25 4.76
C ALA A 105 -2.99 2.99 5.62
N PRO A 106 -3.02 1.75 5.07
CA PRO A 106 -2.82 0.55 5.87
C PRO A 106 -1.39 0.46 6.45
N VAL A 107 -0.36 0.84 5.70
CA VAL A 107 1.03 0.81 6.18
C VAL A 107 1.25 1.83 7.29
N LEU A 108 0.70 3.04 7.17
CA LEU A 108 0.80 4.09 8.17
C LEU A 108 0.10 3.69 9.48
N ALA A 109 -1.10 3.12 9.39
CA ALA A 109 -1.82 2.64 10.58
C ALA A 109 -1.05 1.52 11.29
N ALA A 110 -0.52 0.55 10.54
CA ALA A 110 0.31 -0.52 11.09
C ALA A 110 1.61 0.01 11.71
N GLY A 111 2.26 0.98 11.06
CA GLY A 111 3.45 1.64 11.57
C GLY A 111 3.19 2.41 12.87
N GLU A 112 2.11 3.19 12.94
CA GLU A 112 1.75 3.89 14.18
C GLU A 112 1.44 2.90 15.31
N TYR A 113 0.71 1.82 15.00
CA TYR A 113 0.40 0.76 15.96
C TYR A 113 1.66 0.08 16.51
N ALA A 114 2.67 -0.13 15.66
CA ALA A 114 3.96 -0.73 16.01
C ALA A 114 4.99 0.28 16.55
N ALA A 115 4.63 1.55 16.72
CA ALA A 115 5.54 2.64 17.09
C ALA A 115 6.77 2.77 16.16
N ALA A 116 6.55 2.51 14.86
CA ALA A 116 7.56 2.57 13.82
C ALA A 116 8.06 4.00 13.57
N ASN A 117 9.34 4.15 13.23
CA ASN A 117 9.90 5.44 12.84
C ASN A 117 9.78 5.69 11.32
N GLY A 118 10.22 6.87 10.85
CA GLY A 118 10.13 7.23 9.43
C GLY A 118 10.90 6.31 8.48
N ARG A 119 12.02 5.70 8.91
CA ARG A 119 12.76 4.71 8.08
C ARG A 119 11.98 3.41 7.96
N ASP A 120 11.35 2.98 9.04
CA ASP A 120 10.49 1.79 9.04
C ASP A 120 9.28 2.00 8.13
N LEU A 121 8.63 3.17 8.20
CA LEU A 121 7.54 3.55 7.32
C LEU A 121 7.94 3.52 5.85
N LEU A 122 9.07 4.18 5.50
CA LEU A 122 9.56 4.20 4.11
C LEU A 122 9.91 2.78 3.62
N THR A 123 10.48 1.95 4.48
CA THR A 123 10.82 0.56 4.15
C THR A 123 9.57 -0.26 3.88
N ALA A 124 8.59 -0.24 4.78
CA ALA A 124 7.33 -0.96 4.63
C ALA A 124 6.53 -0.49 3.42
N LEU A 125 6.45 0.84 3.19
CA LEU A 125 5.76 1.39 2.03
C LEU A 125 6.46 1.00 0.72
N SER A 126 7.80 0.97 0.70
CA SER A 126 8.56 0.52 -0.46
C SER A 126 8.28 -0.94 -0.82
N VAL A 127 8.04 -1.80 0.18
CA VAL A 127 7.65 -3.21 -0.03
C VAL A 127 6.29 -3.26 -0.71
N ALA A 128 5.30 -2.53 -0.19
CA ALA A 128 3.96 -2.48 -0.79
C ALA A 128 4.01 -1.97 -2.25
N TYR A 129 4.71 -0.86 -2.50
CA TYR A 129 4.91 -0.31 -3.84
C TYR A 129 5.53 -1.34 -4.80
N GLN A 130 6.61 -1.99 -4.38
CA GLN A 130 7.29 -2.97 -5.22
C GLN A 130 6.39 -4.18 -5.52
N VAL A 131 5.62 -4.66 -4.54
CA VAL A 131 4.69 -5.77 -4.75
C VAL A 131 3.60 -5.38 -5.74
N GLN A 132 2.94 -4.23 -5.55
CA GLN A 132 1.85 -3.82 -6.43
C GLN A 132 2.34 -3.56 -7.85
N CYS A 133 3.39 -2.73 -8.02
CA CYS A 133 3.94 -2.44 -9.34
C CYS A 133 4.38 -3.71 -10.05
N ARG A 134 5.03 -4.64 -9.32
CA ARG A 134 5.48 -5.90 -9.93
C ARG A 134 4.32 -6.79 -10.33
N LEU A 135 3.24 -6.84 -9.55
CA LEU A 135 2.02 -7.57 -9.92
C LEU A 135 1.36 -6.94 -11.14
N SER A 136 1.31 -5.61 -11.23
CA SER A 136 0.79 -4.91 -12.42
C SER A 136 1.61 -5.20 -13.69
N ASP A 137 2.94 -5.36 -13.57
CA ASP A 137 3.80 -5.72 -14.71
C ASP A 137 3.56 -7.14 -15.26
N VAL A 138 3.19 -8.10 -14.41
CA VAL A 138 3.30 -9.54 -14.72
C VAL A 138 1.98 -10.31 -14.61
N ALA A 139 0.97 -9.72 -13.98
CA ALA A 139 -0.32 -10.32 -13.72
C ALA A 139 -1.44 -9.30 -13.96
N PRO A 140 -1.56 -8.71 -15.17
CA PRO A 140 -2.57 -7.69 -15.48
C PRO A 140 -3.99 -8.26 -15.30
N VAL A 141 -4.64 -7.86 -14.21
CA VAL A 141 -5.93 -8.45 -13.78
C VAL A 141 -7.11 -7.77 -14.47
N ARG A 142 -6.96 -6.51 -14.91
CA ARG A 142 -8.02 -5.76 -15.61
C ARG A 142 -8.43 -6.39 -16.94
N ALA A 143 -7.50 -7.01 -17.65
CA ALA A 143 -7.79 -7.76 -18.87
C ALA A 143 -8.75 -8.94 -18.64
N HIS A 144 -8.88 -9.38 -17.38
CA HIS A 144 -9.73 -10.47 -16.94
C HIS A 144 -10.98 -9.98 -16.17
N GLY A 145 -11.27 -8.68 -16.20
CA GLY A 145 -12.45 -8.09 -15.58
C GLY A 145 -12.31 -7.72 -14.10
N PHE A 146 -11.13 -7.90 -13.50
CA PHE A 146 -10.86 -7.52 -12.10
C PHE A 146 -10.22 -6.15 -12.00
N ASP A 147 -10.56 -5.39 -10.97
CA ASP A 147 -9.86 -4.13 -10.71
C ASP A 147 -8.47 -4.37 -10.08
N HIS A 148 -7.53 -3.47 -10.39
CA HIS A 148 -6.15 -3.51 -9.90
C HIS A 148 -6.02 -3.46 -8.36
N VAL A 149 -7.05 -3.02 -7.62
CA VAL A 149 -7.12 -3.16 -6.16
C VAL A 149 -6.97 -4.61 -5.68
N THR A 150 -7.31 -5.59 -6.53
CA THR A 150 -7.06 -7.02 -6.28
C THR A 150 -5.57 -7.29 -6.06
N GLN A 151 -4.70 -6.66 -6.86
CA GLN A 151 -3.24 -6.71 -6.67
C GLN A 151 -2.82 -5.89 -5.44
N GLY A 152 -3.52 -4.76 -5.20
CA GLY A 152 -3.34 -3.91 -4.04
C GLY A 152 -3.50 -4.64 -2.70
N ALA A 153 -4.43 -5.60 -2.60
CA ALA A 153 -4.61 -6.40 -1.37
C ALA A 153 -3.33 -7.15 -0.96
N TYR A 154 -2.65 -7.79 -1.93
CA TYR A 154 -1.37 -8.48 -1.69
C TYR A 154 -0.25 -7.51 -1.29
N ALA A 155 -0.24 -6.33 -1.90
CA ALA A 155 0.72 -5.28 -1.61
C ALA A 155 0.54 -4.69 -0.20
N ALA A 156 -0.71 -4.40 0.19
CA ALA A 156 -1.05 -3.92 1.51
C ALA A 156 -0.66 -4.95 2.58
N ALA A 157 -0.98 -6.23 2.37
CA ALA A 157 -0.56 -7.30 3.28
C ALA A 157 0.96 -7.37 3.44
N ALA A 158 1.72 -7.27 2.35
CA ALA A 158 3.19 -7.29 2.40
C ALA A 158 3.77 -6.07 3.15
N GLY A 159 3.25 -4.87 2.87
CA GLY A 159 3.69 -3.65 3.54
C GLY A 159 3.33 -3.63 5.03
N VAL A 160 2.09 -4.01 5.38
CA VAL A 160 1.62 -4.10 6.77
C VAL A 160 2.43 -5.13 7.56
N ALA A 161 2.66 -6.31 6.99
CA ALA A 161 3.49 -7.33 7.63
C ALA A 161 4.92 -6.82 7.93
N ARG A 162 5.51 -6.06 6.99
CA ARG A 162 6.81 -5.43 7.22
C ARG A 162 6.76 -4.32 8.28
N ALA A 163 5.70 -3.52 8.31
CA ALA A 163 5.51 -2.46 9.32
C ALA A 163 5.32 -3.04 10.73
N LEU A 164 4.64 -4.18 10.86
CA LEU A 164 4.43 -4.90 12.12
C LEU A 164 5.66 -5.73 12.55
N GLY A 165 6.70 -5.82 11.73
CA GLY A 165 7.91 -6.60 12.04
C GLY A 165 7.67 -8.12 12.06
N LEU A 166 6.75 -8.62 11.23
CA LEU A 166 6.49 -10.05 11.14
C LEU A 166 7.68 -10.81 10.55
N ASP A 167 7.89 -12.06 10.98
CA ASP A 167 8.89 -12.93 10.39
C ASP A 167 8.50 -13.39 8.96
N ALA A 168 9.43 -14.07 8.28
CA ALA A 168 9.23 -14.53 6.90
C ALA A 168 8.02 -15.46 6.71
N VAL A 169 7.71 -16.30 7.70
CA VAL A 169 6.62 -17.28 7.64
C VAL A 169 5.29 -16.57 7.85
N ALA A 170 5.18 -15.76 8.90
CA ALA A 170 4.01 -14.94 9.19
C ALA A 170 3.72 -13.94 8.06
N THR A 171 4.75 -13.34 7.48
CA THR A 171 4.61 -12.46 6.31
C THR A 171 4.10 -13.23 5.09
N ALA A 172 4.61 -14.44 4.83
CA ALA A 172 4.12 -15.27 3.74
C ALA A 172 2.65 -15.66 3.94
N HIS A 173 2.25 -15.99 5.18
CA HIS A 173 0.84 -16.27 5.50
C HIS A 173 -0.04 -15.05 5.30
N ALA A 174 0.39 -13.86 5.74
CA ALA A 174 -0.37 -12.63 5.57
C ALA A 174 -0.61 -12.28 4.09
N ILE A 175 0.36 -12.55 3.21
CA ILE A 175 0.24 -12.28 1.77
C ILE A 175 -0.58 -13.36 1.05
N SER A 176 -0.67 -14.57 1.58
CA SER A 176 -1.37 -15.66 0.90
C SER A 176 -2.87 -15.34 0.69
N PRO A 177 -3.45 -15.72 -0.47
CA PRO A 177 -4.89 -15.60 -0.72
C PRO A 177 -5.75 -16.27 0.37
N GLU A 178 -5.25 -17.31 1.05
CA GLU A 178 -5.97 -17.97 2.15
C GLU A 178 -6.20 -17.05 3.37
N ALA A 179 -5.39 -15.99 3.55
CA ALA A 179 -5.62 -14.97 4.57
C ALA A 179 -6.72 -13.97 4.17
N ALA A 180 -7.01 -13.85 2.87
CA ALA A 180 -8.04 -12.98 2.30
C ALA A 180 -9.10 -13.86 1.61
N ARG A 181 -10.08 -14.36 2.36
CA ARG A 181 -11.21 -15.13 1.79
C ARG A 181 -11.98 -14.30 0.74
N GLU A 182 -11.68 -14.51 -0.54
CA GLU A 182 -12.46 -14.23 -1.76
C GLU A 182 -11.88 -15.08 -2.93
N PRO A 183 -12.67 -15.49 -3.93
CA PRO A 183 -12.39 -16.71 -4.71
C PRO A 183 -11.55 -16.49 -5.97
N GLN A 184 -10.71 -17.50 -6.24
CA GLN A 184 -10.22 -17.92 -7.56
C GLN A 184 -9.25 -16.99 -8.30
N LEU A 185 -7.96 -17.10 -7.96
CA LEU A 185 -6.87 -16.87 -8.92
C LEU A 185 -6.08 -18.16 -9.11
N GLU A 186 -5.97 -18.62 -10.36
CA GLU A 186 -5.02 -19.66 -10.78
C GLU A 186 -3.57 -19.21 -10.46
N PRO A 187 -2.65 -20.13 -10.12
CA PRO A 187 -1.31 -19.79 -9.66
C PRO A 187 -0.47 -19.12 -10.76
N VAL A 188 -0.37 -17.79 -10.72
CA VAL A 188 0.53 -17.01 -11.58
C VAL A 188 1.98 -17.17 -11.10
N SER A 189 2.87 -17.68 -11.97
CA SER A 189 4.30 -17.81 -11.65
C SER A 189 5.06 -16.49 -11.88
N VAL A 190 5.28 -15.72 -10.82
CA VAL A 190 6.05 -14.46 -10.85
C VAL A 190 7.51 -14.68 -10.44
N LYS A 191 8.46 -14.30 -11.31
CA LYS A 191 9.89 -14.18 -10.96
C LYS A 191 10.16 -12.80 -10.33
N TRP A 192 10.55 -12.80 -9.06
CA TRP A 192 10.93 -11.62 -8.28
C TRP A 192 12.43 -11.29 -8.48
N ARG A 193 12.76 -10.16 -9.10
CA ARG A 193 14.13 -9.61 -9.16
C ARG A 193 14.13 -8.22 -8.52
N TRP A 194 14.72 -8.11 -7.33
CA TRP A 194 14.65 -6.96 -6.43
C TRP A 194 15.63 -5.82 -6.75
N THR A 195 16.46 -5.95 -7.80
CA THR A 195 17.51 -4.98 -8.13
C THR A 195 17.05 -3.75 -8.92
N ARG A 196 15.75 -3.64 -9.24
CA ARG A 196 15.15 -2.41 -9.79
C ARG A 196 13.90 -2.06 -9.00
N LEU A 197 13.99 -1.03 -8.16
CA LEU A 197 12.78 -0.36 -7.69
C LEU A 197 12.07 0.28 -8.89
N CYS A 198 10.76 0.03 -9.03
CA CYS A 198 9.91 0.62 -10.07
C CYS A 198 9.78 2.16 -9.97
N LEU A 199 10.36 2.79 -8.94
CA LEU A 199 10.32 4.23 -8.70
C LEU A 199 11.13 5.07 -9.72
N VAL A 200 11.98 4.45 -10.55
CA VAL A 200 13.00 5.18 -11.34
C VAL A 200 12.56 5.50 -12.78
N ASN A 201 11.40 5.03 -13.26
CA ASN A 201 11.10 5.08 -14.70
C ASN A 201 9.84 5.88 -15.12
N GLN A 202 9.51 6.97 -14.43
CA GLN A 202 8.63 8.00 -15.00
C GLN A 202 9.46 9.01 -15.81
N ARG A 203 9.93 8.61 -17.00
CA ARG A 203 10.36 9.59 -18.01
C ARG A 203 9.11 10.20 -18.63
N TRP A 204 8.78 11.41 -18.22
CA TRP A 204 7.90 12.30 -18.99
C TRP A 204 8.64 12.69 -20.27
N THR A 205 8.50 11.89 -21.34
CA THR A 205 8.81 12.39 -22.68
C THR A 205 7.58 13.13 -23.17
N SER A 206 7.56 14.44 -22.92
CA SER A 206 6.75 15.38 -23.66
C SER A 206 7.26 15.43 -25.11
N SER A 207 6.54 14.80 -26.03
CA SER A 207 6.69 15.04 -27.47
C SER A 207 5.33 14.82 -28.14
N VAL A 208 4.69 15.94 -28.48
CA VAL A 208 3.72 16.22 -29.56
C VAL A 208 2.70 15.14 -29.93
#